data_AF-A0A6S6SZ57-F1
#
_entry.id   AF-A0A6S6SZ57-F1
#
_cell.length_a   1.000
_cell.length_b   1.000
_cell.length_c   1.000
_cell.angle_alpha   90.00
_cell.angle_beta   90.00
_cell.angle_gamma   90.00
#
_symmetry.space_group_name_H-M   'P 1'
#
loop_
_entity.id
_entity.type
_entity.pdbx_description
1 polymer ?
#
loop_
_entity_poly.entity_id
_entity_poly.type
_entity_poly.pdbx_seq_one_letter_code
_entity_poly.pdbx_strand_id
1 'polypeptide(L)'
;QGSIPNRFKANVSGVDFKPENVVKAVKDAWWELSELVYDSDLKKLGQEGADKERTRKIWERQIKACWEITWALTDKVEDSAILDQSKNWRAYAPPHEPGVKCMMMEGWQELSGVETHDAKALEKFWGGLRKSGVKAIGSDLREREYLCAIAFVKRRFPHYFENVSVEMTTEVNGRKWSAHGWKVKPGRPSVSYMSAVHWLKNTILKIQDNSKPNDAKAVEEQLWKFHDAAFELTKDHGSWNNDIRCIRQATPHRKWEALEGDVFFESALQNPNLFPLDKNGEQAKETLRQLRRLQAKTGLSAPSPFYAVLMMDGDSLGKQMSDRNKQEAIAKGLQEFTRTVSGDKGIVHSNNGFLVYAGGDDVLAVLPLEDALPCALEIRERYEAIFAEDKDKLGVETSISAAIEFAHMNMPLTKVLSDAHSLLDDVAKDRCGRDSLAVRVWKPGGKALEWAMPWVKACEEDANGKNQLEILRLCKLLEGVDPNHQFSNGFFYKIREQLELLNPVVLPDPCGRTKKPVSGDSVFGSGSLD
;
A
#
# COMPACT_ATOMS: atom_id res chain seq x y z
N GLN A 1 5.97 6.11 10.50
CA GLN A 1 5.19 4.99 9.93
C GLN A 1 4.14 4.60 10.96
N GLY A 2 3.02 4.00 10.57
CA GLY A 2 2.07 3.46 11.54
C GLY A 2 2.62 2.16 12.11
N SER A 3 2.88 2.12 13.42
CA SER A 3 3.46 0.95 14.10
C SER A 3 2.63 0.46 15.29
N ILE A 4 1.51 1.13 15.57
CA ILE A 4 0.59 0.77 16.65
C ILE A 4 -0.53 -0.06 16.03
N PRO A 5 -0.81 -1.27 16.54
CA PRO A 5 -1.93 -2.08 16.09
C PRO A 5 -3.26 -1.42 16.47
N ASN A 6 -4.31 -1.69 15.68
CA ASN A 6 -5.68 -1.25 15.97
C ASN A 6 -6.35 -2.08 17.10
N ARG A 7 -5.62 -3.05 17.67
CA ARG A 7 -6.04 -3.92 18.76
C ARG A 7 -4.89 -4.04 19.77
N PHE A 8 -5.17 -3.85 21.05
CA PHE A 8 -4.20 -4.05 22.11
C PHE A 8 -4.88 -4.54 23.40
N LYS A 9 -4.07 -5.07 24.32
CA LYS A 9 -4.48 -5.50 25.66
C LYS A 9 -3.53 -4.88 26.68
N ALA A 10 -4.04 -4.52 27.85
CA ALA A 10 -3.25 -3.95 28.93
C ALA A 10 -3.78 -4.42 30.27
N ASN A 11 -2.87 -4.65 31.22
CA ASN A 11 -3.23 -4.80 32.62
C ASN A 11 -3.48 -3.41 33.21
N VAL A 12 -4.67 -3.20 33.76
CA VAL A 12 -5.04 -1.93 34.41
C VAL A 12 -5.13 -2.15 35.91
N SER A 13 -4.49 -1.27 36.68
CA SER A 13 -4.51 -1.33 38.13
C SER A 13 -5.74 -0.62 38.68
N GLY A 14 -6.62 -1.35 39.37
CA GLY A 14 -7.66 -0.78 40.23
C GLY A 14 -9.09 -1.03 39.77
N VAL A 15 -10.00 -1.02 40.74
CA VAL A 15 -11.45 -1.17 40.58
C VAL A 15 -12.09 0.03 39.86
N ASP A 16 -11.35 1.14 39.73
CA ASP A 16 -11.83 2.44 39.24
C ASP A 16 -11.33 2.81 37.82
N PHE A 17 -10.74 1.89 37.06
CA PHE A 17 -10.34 2.19 35.68
C PHE A 17 -11.56 2.51 34.82
N LYS A 18 -11.51 3.65 34.10
CA LYS A 18 -12.59 4.15 33.23
C LYS A 18 -12.17 4.10 31.76
N PRO A 19 -12.52 3.05 31.01
CA PRO A 19 -12.18 2.92 29.59
C PRO A 19 -12.71 4.06 28.73
N GLU A 20 -13.79 4.71 29.16
CA GLU A 20 -14.38 5.89 28.52
C GLU A 20 -13.37 7.02 28.41
N ASN A 21 -12.43 7.14 29.35
CA ASN A 21 -11.36 8.13 29.28
C ASN A 21 -10.40 7.83 28.11
N VAL A 22 -10.11 6.56 27.81
CA VAL A 22 -9.28 6.19 26.66
C VAL A 22 -10.00 6.53 25.36
N VAL A 23 -11.29 6.17 25.27
CA VAL A 23 -12.13 6.51 24.11
C VAL A 23 -12.19 8.04 23.92
N LYS A 24 -12.39 8.77 25.01
CA LYS A 24 -12.44 10.24 24.99
C LYS A 24 -11.11 10.84 24.54
N ALA A 25 -9.98 10.36 25.05
CA ALA A 25 -8.66 10.85 24.66
C ALA A 25 -8.40 10.71 23.15
N VAL A 26 -8.76 9.57 22.55
CA VAL A 26 -8.62 9.36 21.09
C VAL A 26 -9.55 10.30 20.31
N LYS A 27 -10.81 10.45 20.75
CA LYS A 27 -11.78 11.34 20.10
C LYS A 27 -11.40 12.81 20.21
N ASP A 28 -10.92 13.25 21.38
CA ASP A 28 -10.42 14.60 21.61
C ASP A 28 -9.21 14.89 20.70
N ALA A 29 -8.22 13.97 20.65
CA ALA A 29 -7.06 14.13 19.78
C ALA A 29 -7.44 14.22 18.29
N TRP A 30 -8.38 13.38 17.83
CA TRP A 30 -8.89 13.41 16.46
C TRP A 30 -9.64 14.72 16.15
N TRP A 31 -10.48 15.17 17.09
CA TRP A 31 -11.22 16.41 16.97
C TRP A 31 -10.28 17.61 16.82
N GLU A 32 -9.30 17.74 17.72
CA GLU A 32 -8.38 18.87 17.72
C GLU A 32 -7.48 18.93 16.47
N LEU A 33 -6.98 17.77 16.01
CA LEU A 33 -6.29 17.68 14.72
C LEU A 33 -7.21 18.16 13.58
N SER A 34 -8.47 17.75 13.60
CA SER A 34 -9.44 18.16 12.58
C SER A 34 -9.73 19.66 12.65
N GLU A 35 -9.93 20.22 13.84
CA GLU A 35 -10.16 21.65 14.03
C GLU A 35 -8.96 22.49 13.58
N LEU A 36 -7.74 22.03 13.85
CA LEU A 36 -6.53 22.68 13.35
C LEU A 36 -6.52 22.75 11.81
N VAL A 37 -6.92 21.68 11.12
CA VAL A 37 -7.05 21.65 9.66
C VAL A 37 -8.16 22.61 9.20
N TYR A 38 -9.33 22.55 9.82
CA TYR A 38 -10.47 23.41 9.48
C TYR A 38 -10.13 24.90 9.64
N ASP A 39 -9.56 25.28 10.78
CA ASP A 39 -9.20 26.65 11.10
C ASP A 39 -8.11 27.20 10.18
N SER A 40 -7.18 26.34 9.76
CA SER A 40 -6.08 26.72 8.88
C SER A 40 -6.52 26.89 7.42
N ASP A 41 -7.34 25.97 6.91
CA ASP A 41 -7.64 25.87 5.48
C ASP A 41 -9.04 26.37 5.09
N LEU A 42 -10.07 26.06 5.89
CA LEU A 42 -11.47 26.24 5.50
C LEU A 42 -12.11 27.48 6.14
N LYS A 43 -11.75 27.84 7.38
CA LYS A 43 -12.33 28.98 8.08
C LYS A 43 -12.07 30.33 7.42
N LYS A 44 -10.96 30.43 6.68
CA LYS A 44 -10.52 31.60 5.90
C LYS A 44 -11.05 31.60 4.47
N LEU A 45 -11.70 30.52 4.04
CA LEU A 45 -12.43 30.53 2.78
C LEU A 45 -13.49 31.63 2.89
N GLY A 46 -13.51 32.58 1.95
CA GLY A 46 -14.36 33.78 1.96
C GLY A 46 -15.86 33.50 1.81
N GLN A 47 -16.35 32.44 2.45
CA GLN A 47 -17.75 32.11 2.59
C GLN A 47 -18.40 33.04 3.62
N GLU A 48 -19.60 33.49 3.31
CA GLU A 48 -20.38 34.38 4.16
C GLU A 48 -21.66 33.70 4.64
N GLY A 49 -22.12 34.08 5.84
CA GLY A 49 -23.41 33.67 6.38
C GLY A 49 -23.67 32.15 6.35
N ALA A 50 -24.73 31.76 5.64
CA ALA A 50 -25.27 30.40 5.64
C ALA A 50 -24.34 29.33 5.02
N ASP A 51 -23.48 29.69 4.06
CA ASP A 51 -22.59 28.74 3.38
C ASP A 51 -21.48 28.25 4.31
N LYS A 52 -20.94 29.16 5.12
CA LYS A 52 -19.95 28.85 6.15
C LYS A 52 -20.54 27.96 7.24
N GLU A 53 -21.74 28.29 7.70
CA GLU A 53 -22.47 27.50 8.70
C GLU A 53 -22.81 26.10 8.18
N ARG A 54 -23.19 25.98 6.91
CA ARG A 54 -23.46 24.68 6.26
C ARG A 54 -22.20 23.81 6.22
N THR A 55 -21.09 24.37 5.74
CA THR A 55 -19.79 23.67 5.67
C THR A 55 -19.38 23.20 7.06
N ARG A 56 -19.55 24.05 8.08
CA ARG A 56 -19.28 23.71 9.47
C ARG A 56 -20.13 22.55 9.98
N LYS A 57 -21.44 22.57 9.74
CA LYS A 57 -22.35 21.47 10.14
C LYS A 57 -21.96 20.13 9.52
N ILE A 58 -21.57 20.13 8.24
CA ILE A 58 -21.09 18.93 7.56
C ILE A 58 -19.80 18.45 8.21
N TRP A 59 -18.84 19.36 8.45
CA TRP A 59 -17.58 19.05 9.10
C TRP A 59 -17.78 18.34 10.45
N GLU A 60 -18.54 18.96 11.35
CA GLU A 60 -18.73 18.40 12.69
C GLU A 60 -19.41 17.04 12.67
N ARG A 61 -20.44 16.87 11.83
CA ARG A 61 -21.18 15.61 11.69
C ARG A 61 -20.24 14.47 11.28
N GLN A 62 -19.40 14.72 10.28
CA GLN A 62 -18.52 13.71 9.71
C GLN A 62 -17.33 13.39 10.62
N ILE A 63 -16.68 14.40 11.21
CA ILE A 63 -15.54 14.20 12.10
C ILE A 63 -15.95 13.44 13.37
N LYS A 64 -17.09 13.77 13.98
CA LYS A 64 -17.60 13.07 15.18
C LYS A 64 -17.98 11.62 14.93
N ALA A 65 -18.38 11.28 13.70
CA ALA A 65 -18.81 9.94 13.30
C ALA A 65 -17.67 9.04 12.77
N CYS A 66 -16.43 9.52 12.70
CA CYS A 66 -15.31 8.81 12.07
C CYS A 66 -14.89 7.53 12.82
N TRP A 67 -14.82 7.58 14.16
CA TRP A 67 -14.25 6.51 14.97
C TRP A 67 -15.29 5.73 15.77
N GLU A 68 -15.31 4.42 15.55
CA GLU A 68 -15.90 3.45 16.46
C GLU A 68 -14.79 2.78 17.28
N ILE A 69 -14.90 2.87 18.61
CA ILE A 69 -13.91 2.29 19.53
C ILE A 69 -14.66 1.39 20.49
N THR A 70 -14.30 0.11 20.47
CA THR A 70 -14.89 -0.91 21.34
C THR A 70 -13.85 -1.37 22.36
N TRP A 71 -14.29 -1.59 23.60
CA TRP A 71 -13.46 -2.07 24.68
C TRP A 71 -14.22 -3.10 25.51
N ALA A 72 -13.47 -3.93 26.23
CA ALA A 72 -14.00 -4.88 27.20
C ALA A 72 -13.09 -4.91 28.42
N LEU A 73 -13.68 -5.07 29.61
CA LEU A 73 -12.97 -5.26 30.87
C LEU A 73 -13.36 -6.59 31.48
N THR A 74 -12.39 -7.28 32.07
CA THR A 74 -12.59 -8.55 32.77
C THR A 74 -11.70 -8.57 34.01
N ASP A 75 -12.21 -9.13 35.10
CA ASP A 75 -11.48 -9.43 36.33
C ASP A 75 -10.62 -10.70 36.19
N LYS A 76 -10.95 -11.55 35.21
CA LYS A 76 -10.22 -12.77 34.86
C LYS A 76 -9.15 -12.44 33.84
N VAL A 77 -7.91 -12.33 34.31
CA VAL A 77 -6.72 -12.09 33.47
C VAL A 77 -6.59 -13.12 32.32
N GLU A 78 -7.15 -14.32 32.50
CA GLU A 78 -7.12 -15.40 31.50
C GLU A 78 -8.24 -15.32 30.46
N ASP A 79 -9.27 -14.49 30.65
CA ASP A 79 -10.38 -14.36 29.71
C ASP A 79 -10.00 -13.45 28.53
N SER A 80 -9.25 -14.04 27.59
CA SER A 80 -8.81 -13.36 26.37
C SER A 80 -9.91 -13.23 25.30
N ALA A 81 -11.02 -13.96 25.44
CA ALA A 81 -12.05 -14.15 24.41
C ALA A 81 -13.08 -13.02 24.36
N ILE A 82 -13.25 -12.28 25.46
CA ILE A 82 -14.25 -11.20 25.56
C ILE A 82 -14.10 -10.14 24.47
N LEU A 83 -12.86 -9.80 24.09
CA LEU A 83 -12.60 -8.82 23.02
C LEU A 83 -12.98 -9.37 21.63
N ASP A 84 -12.79 -10.68 21.41
CA ASP A 84 -13.18 -11.35 20.16
C ASP A 84 -14.71 -11.47 20.04
N GLN A 85 -15.39 -11.77 21.14
CA GLN A 85 -16.86 -11.73 21.18
C GLN A 85 -17.40 -10.34 20.86
N SER A 86 -16.78 -9.30 21.43
CA SER A 86 -17.16 -7.92 21.16
C SER A 86 -16.98 -7.52 19.69
N LYS A 87 -16.00 -8.11 18.98
CA LYS A 87 -15.82 -7.90 17.54
C LYS A 87 -17.03 -8.43 16.74
N ASN A 88 -17.61 -9.56 17.16
CA ASN A 88 -18.76 -10.17 16.50
C ASN A 88 -20.08 -9.40 16.69
N TRP A 89 -20.14 -8.49 17.66
CA TRP A 89 -21.33 -7.66 17.96
C TRP A 89 -21.26 -6.24 17.40
N ARG A 90 -20.24 -5.91 16.58
CA ARG A 90 -20.13 -4.58 15.98
C ARG A 90 -21.35 -4.28 15.11
N ALA A 91 -21.99 -3.14 15.39
CA ALA A 91 -23.12 -2.62 14.63
C ALA A 91 -22.82 -1.16 14.26
N TYR A 92 -21.93 -0.98 13.28
CA TYR A 92 -21.66 0.35 12.74
C TYR A 92 -22.81 0.82 11.85
N ALA A 93 -23.40 1.97 12.20
CA ALA A 93 -24.39 2.65 11.38
C ALA A 93 -23.85 4.05 11.02
N PRO A 94 -23.29 4.25 9.81
CA PRO A 94 -22.82 5.57 9.39
C PRO A 94 -23.98 6.58 9.35
N PRO A 95 -23.72 7.88 9.56
CA PRO A 95 -24.74 8.89 9.44
C PRO A 95 -25.29 8.95 8.02
N HIS A 96 -26.56 9.37 7.87
CA HIS A 96 -27.13 9.64 6.56
C HIS A 96 -26.45 10.88 5.96
N GLU A 97 -25.69 10.67 4.90
CA GLU A 97 -24.96 11.72 4.21
C GLU A 97 -25.73 12.12 2.93
N PRO A 98 -26.34 13.32 2.85
CA PRO A 98 -27.05 13.76 1.65
C PRO A 98 -26.08 14.30 0.60
N GLY A 99 -26.59 14.88 -0.49
CA GLY A 99 -25.81 15.71 -1.40
C GLY A 99 -24.80 14.96 -2.28
N VAL A 100 -23.92 15.75 -2.91
CA VAL A 100 -22.83 15.24 -3.74
C VAL A 100 -21.83 14.45 -2.88
N LYS A 101 -21.35 13.33 -3.41
CA LYS A 101 -20.47 12.41 -2.68
C LYS A 101 -19.00 12.78 -2.79
N CYS A 102 -18.27 12.48 -1.73
CA CYS A 102 -16.83 12.51 -1.72
C CYS A 102 -16.27 11.52 -2.75
N MET A 103 -15.27 11.95 -3.50
CA MET A 103 -14.61 11.12 -4.51
C MET A 103 -13.56 10.16 -3.96
N MET A 104 -13.24 10.27 -2.66
CA MET A 104 -12.26 9.42 -1.98
C MET A 104 -12.88 8.46 -0.96
N MET A 105 -13.89 8.92 -0.22
CA MET A 105 -14.55 8.15 0.85
C MET A 105 -15.99 7.91 0.43
N GLU A 106 -16.27 6.69 -0.03
CA GLU A 106 -17.59 6.29 -0.49
C GLU A 106 -18.67 6.52 0.58
N GLY A 107 -19.86 6.92 0.14
CA GLY A 107 -21.01 7.19 1.02
C GLY A 107 -21.03 8.59 1.64
N TRP A 108 -19.88 9.21 1.89
CA TRP A 108 -19.79 10.51 2.58
C TRP A 108 -20.11 11.71 1.68
N GLN A 109 -20.76 12.74 2.22
CA GLN A 109 -21.02 14.00 1.51
C GLN A 109 -19.73 14.83 1.37
N GLU A 110 -19.58 15.56 0.27
CA GLU A 110 -18.51 16.56 0.12
C GLU A 110 -18.77 17.86 0.93
N LEU A 111 -17.73 18.67 1.15
CA LEU A 111 -17.78 19.79 2.10
C LEU A 111 -18.58 21.03 1.66
N SER A 112 -18.79 21.27 0.36
CA SER A 112 -19.50 22.47 -0.10
C SER A 112 -20.98 22.47 0.27
N GLY A 113 -21.56 21.29 0.49
CA GLY A 113 -22.95 21.12 0.90
C GLY A 113 -23.95 21.35 -0.23
N VAL A 114 -23.52 21.14 -1.48
CA VAL A 114 -24.40 21.18 -2.65
C VAL A 114 -25.23 19.88 -2.69
N GLU A 115 -26.54 20.03 -2.90
CA GLU A 115 -27.50 18.91 -2.83
C GLU A 115 -27.48 18.01 -4.07
N THR A 116 -27.27 18.61 -5.24
CA THR A 116 -27.24 17.91 -6.54
C THR A 116 -25.94 18.23 -7.27
N HIS A 117 -25.63 17.48 -8.34
CA HIS A 117 -24.38 17.68 -9.07
C HIS A 117 -24.40 18.98 -9.93
N ASP A 118 -24.26 20.14 -9.29
CA ASP A 118 -24.08 21.44 -9.94
C ASP A 118 -22.59 21.80 -10.00
N ALA A 119 -22.00 21.64 -11.18
CA ALA A 119 -20.58 21.89 -11.41
C ALA A 119 -20.15 23.33 -11.10
N LYS A 120 -21.02 24.34 -11.31
CA LYS A 120 -20.67 25.74 -11.04
C LYS A 120 -20.63 26.01 -9.54
N ALA A 121 -21.60 25.49 -8.80
CA ALA A 121 -21.64 25.63 -7.34
C ALA A 121 -20.46 24.92 -6.67
N LEU A 122 -20.16 23.68 -7.11
CA LEU A 122 -18.99 22.93 -6.64
C LEU A 122 -17.69 23.67 -6.96
N GLU A 123 -17.54 24.20 -8.18
CA GLU A 123 -16.34 24.95 -8.56
C GLU A 123 -16.19 26.28 -7.81
N LYS A 124 -17.29 26.93 -7.43
CA LYS A 124 -17.24 28.15 -6.60
C LYS A 124 -16.56 27.85 -5.26
N PHE A 125 -16.93 26.76 -4.58
CA PHE A 125 -16.33 26.36 -3.30
C PHE A 125 -14.90 25.82 -3.48
N TRP A 126 -14.76 24.74 -4.26
CA TRP A 126 -13.49 24.02 -4.38
C TRP A 126 -12.44 24.79 -5.18
N GLY A 127 -12.86 25.54 -6.19
CA GLY A 127 -12.00 26.46 -6.94
C GLY A 127 -11.57 27.65 -6.09
N GLY A 128 -12.45 28.15 -5.22
CA GLY A 128 -12.11 29.15 -4.21
C GLY A 128 -11.03 28.64 -3.26
N LEU A 129 -11.14 27.39 -2.79
CA LEU A 129 -10.15 26.78 -1.90
C LEU A 129 -8.80 26.60 -2.59
N ARG A 130 -8.77 26.13 -3.83
CA ARG A 130 -7.53 26.02 -4.62
C ARG A 130 -6.85 27.37 -4.84
N LYS A 131 -7.62 28.46 -4.93
CA LYS A 131 -7.12 29.84 -5.15
C LYS A 131 -6.88 30.62 -3.85
N SER A 132 -7.10 30.01 -2.68
CA SER A 132 -7.03 30.68 -1.38
C SER A 132 -5.62 31.08 -0.93
N GLY A 133 -4.57 30.60 -1.60
CA GLY A 133 -3.18 30.78 -1.19
C GLY A 133 -2.74 29.85 -0.05
N VAL A 134 -3.60 28.94 0.40
CA VAL A 134 -3.24 27.88 1.35
C VAL A 134 -2.08 27.07 0.80
N LYS A 135 -1.02 26.93 1.60
CA LYS A 135 0.21 26.25 1.20
C LYS A 135 -0.08 24.81 0.78
N ALA A 136 0.49 24.40 -0.35
CA ALA A 136 0.38 23.05 -0.92
C ALA A 136 -1.06 22.61 -1.30
N ILE A 137 -2.08 23.49 -1.26
CA ILE A 137 -3.45 23.08 -1.61
C ILE A 137 -3.58 22.66 -3.08
N GLY A 138 -2.80 23.27 -3.97
CA GLY A 138 -2.83 22.97 -5.41
C GLY A 138 -2.30 21.57 -5.76
N SER A 139 -1.31 21.06 -5.01
CA SER A 139 -0.84 19.67 -5.15
C SER A 139 -1.78 18.68 -4.45
N ASP A 140 -2.39 19.10 -3.34
CA ASP A 140 -3.23 18.25 -2.51
C ASP A 140 -4.67 18.12 -3.01
N LEU A 141 -5.15 19.00 -3.89
CA LEU A 141 -6.54 18.98 -4.33
C LEU A 141 -6.61 19.25 -5.84
N ARG A 142 -6.98 18.21 -6.60
CA ARG A 142 -7.06 18.32 -8.06
C ARG A 142 -8.27 19.16 -8.49
N GLU A 143 -8.23 19.61 -9.75
CA GLU A 143 -9.41 20.22 -10.36
C GLU A 143 -10.57 19.20 -10.38
N ARG A 144 -11.77 19.66 -10.02
CA ARG A 144 -12.99 18.84 -9.90
C ARG A 144 -12.88 17.65 -8.91
N GLU A 145 -11.94 17.68 -7.99
CA GLU A 145 -11.88 16.73 -6.87
C GLU A 145 -12.67 17.29 -5.67
N TYR A 146 -13.60 16.48 -5.14
CA TYR A 146 -14.49 16.89 -4.04
C TYR A 146 -14.37 15.93 -2.86
N LEU A 147 -14.07 16.46 -1.68
CA LEU A 147 -13.71 15.68 -0.50
C LEU A 147 -14.71 15.90 0.65
N CYS A 148 -14.98 14.85 1.43
CA CYS A 148 -15.61 14.96 2.75
C CYS A 148 -14.59 15.47 3.77
N ALA A 149 -15.04 15.79 4.99
CA ALA A 149 -14.17 16.24 6.08
C ALA A 149 -13.05 15.24 6.38
N ILE A 150 -13.37 13.94 6.46
CA ILE A 150 -12.40 12.87 6.78
C ILE A 150 -11.32 12.78 5.68
N ALA A 151 -11.73 12.78 4.41
CA ALA A 151 -10.82 12.74 3.28
C ALA A 151 -9.95 14.00 3.21
N PHE A 152 -10.52 15.16 3.54
CA PHE A 152 -9.80 16.42 3.59
C PHE A 152 -8.75 16.41 4.71
N VAL A 153 -9.11 16.02 5.95
CA VAL A 153 -8.16 15.83 7.05
C VAL A 153 -7.06 14.84 6.65
N LYS A 154 -7.41 13.71 6.03
CA LYS A 154 -6.43 12.72 5.55
C LYS A 154 -5.42 13.32 4.56
N ARG A 155 -5.88 14.16 3.63
CA ARG A 155 -5.01 14.84 2.66
C ARG A 155 -4.08 15.84 3.34
N ARG A 156 -4.62 16.64 4.27
CA ARG A 156 -3.92 17.75 4.93
C ARG A 156 -3.10 17.33 6.15
N PHE A 157 -3.28 16.11 6.63
CA PHE A 157 -2.60 15.55 7.81
C PHE A 157 -1.08 15.79 7.83
N PRO A 158 -0.30 15.52 6.76
CA PRO A 158 1.15 15.71 6.80
C PRO A 158 1.60 17.16 7.01
N HIS A 159 0.74 18.14 6.72
CA HIS A 159 1.05 19.56 6.85
C HIS A 159 0.77 20.12 8.24
N TYR A 160 -0.16 19.49 8.98
CA TYR A 160 -0.66 20.03 10.25
C TYR A 160 -0.33 19.18 11.46
N PHE A 161 -0.06 17.88 11.28
CA PHE A 161 0.10 16.98 12.42
C PHE A 161 1.22 17.40 13.38
N GLU A 162 2.37 17.87 12.87
CA GLU A 162 3.48 18.38 13.71
C GLU A 162 3.06 19.53 14.65
N ASN A 163 2.04 20.29 14.27
CA ASN A 163 1.56 21.45 15.02
C ASN A 163 0.46 21.11 16.04
N VAL A 164 0.02 19.85 16.09
CA VAL A 164 -0.98 19.41 17.07
C VAL A 164 -0.36 19.47 18.47
N SER A 165 -1.00 20.23 19.36
CA SER A 165 -0.69 20.27 20.78
C SER A 165 -2.02 20.41 21.53
N VAL A 166 -2.39 19.37 22.26
CA VAL A 166 -3.72 19.24 22.87
C VAL A 166 -3.54 18.94 24.34
N GLU A 167 -4.02 19.85 25.20
CA GLU A 167 -4.22 19.52 26.61
C GLU A 167 -5.41 18.56 26.72
N MET A 168 -5.14 17.34 27.19
CA MET A 168 -6.16 16.32 27.26
C MET A 168 -7.12 16.62 28.40
N THR A 169 -8.41 16.46 28.12
CA THR A 169 -9.46 16.61 29.16
C THR A 169 -9.44 15.48 30.19
N THR A 170 -8.73 14.40 29.90
CA THR A 170 -8.58 13.24 30.77
C THR A 170 -7.31 13.37 31.60
N GLU A 171 -7.34 12.83 32.82
CA GLU A 171 -6.19 12.78 33.70
C GLU A 171 -5.62 11.36 33.75
N VAL A 172 -4.30 11.24 33.84
CA VAL A 172 -3.60 9.97 34.08
C VAL A 172 -2.92 10.07 35.43
N ASN A 173 -3.32 9.23 36.39
CA ASN A 173 -2.83 9.25 37.78
C ASN A 173 -2.98 10.63 38.46
N GLY A 174 -4.12 11.30 38.24
CA GLY A 174 -4.40 12.63 38.78
C GLY A 174 -3.53 13.74 38.19
N ARG A 175 -2.86 13.48 37.05
CA ARG A 175 -2.04 14.46 36.34
C ARG A 175 -2.65 14.74 34.98
N LYS A 176 -2.72 16.02 34.65
CA LYS A 176 -2.96 16.49 33.30
C LYS A 176 -1.81 16.05 32.40
N TRP A 177 -2.15 15.75 31.15
CA TRP A 177 -1.19 15.38 30.13
C TRP A 177 -1.62 16.01 28.81
N SER A 178 -0.70 16.07 27.86
CA SER A 178 -0.96 16.60 26.54
C SER A 178 -0.47 15.65 25.46
N ALA A 179 -1.22 15.59 24.36
CA ALA A 179 -0.77 14.90 23.16
C ALA A 179 -0.17 15.91 22.18
N HIS A 180 0.93 15.50 21.58
CA HIS A 180 1.63 16.26 20.56
C HIS A 180 1.75 15.42 19.31
N GLY A 181 1.57 16.05 18.16
CA GLY A 181 1.95 15.40 16.92
C GLY A 181 3.46 15.51 16.66
N TRP A 182 3.90 14.91 15.57
CA TRP A 182 5.30 14.90 15.15
C TRP A 182 5.41 15.15 13.66
N LYS A 183 6.62 15.47 13.21
CA LYS A 183 6.89 15.75 11.80
C LYS A 183 6.56 14.54 10.92
N VAL A 184 5.70 14.77 9.93
CA VAL A 184 5.41 13.82 8.86
C VAL A 184 5.88 14.44 7.56
N LYS A 185 6.82 13.79 6.87
CA LYS A 185 7.32 14.29 5.59
C LYS A 185 6.17 14.26 4.56
N PRO A 186 5.79 15.41 3.96
CA PRO A 186 4.87 15.41 2.81
C PRO A 186 5.62 14.87 1.58
N GLY A 187 4.95 14.09 0.74
CA GLY A 187 5.56 13.42 -0.42
C GLY A 187 5.70 11.91 -0.19
N ARG A 188 4.84 11.15 -0.86
CA ARG A 188 4.88 9.69 -0.93
C ARG A 188 4.98 9.31 -2.40
N PRO A 189 5.76 8.28 -2.78
CA PRO A 189 5.86 7.90 -4.17
C PRO A 189 4.48 7.47 -4.70
N SER A 190 4.11 7.99 -5.87
CA SER A 190 2.93 7.50 -6.57
C SER A 190 3.16 6.06 -7.05
N VAL A 191 2.09 5.30 -7.24
CA VAL A 191 2.21 3.93 -7.80
C VAL A 191 2.77 3.92 -9.23
N SER A 192 2.54 4.99 -10.00
CA SER A 192 3.19 5.17 -11.31
C SER A 192 4.68 5.42 -11.16
N TYR A 193 5.13 6.20 -10.17
CA TYR A 193 6.55 6.38 -9.88
C TYR A 193 7.19 5.05 -9.47
N MET A 194 6.54 4.30 -8.58
CA MET A 194 7.01 2.96 -8.16
C MET A 194 7.18 2.01 -9.35
N SER A 195 6.34 2.14 -10.38
CA SER A 195 6.43 1.35 -11.62
C SER A 195 7.64 1.73 -12.50
N ALA A 196 8.19 2.94 -12.34
CA ALA A 196 9.30 3.47 -13.14
C ALA A 196 10.67 3.44 -12.43
N VAL A 197 10.73 3.01 -11.16
CA VAL A 197 11.93 3.08 -10.30
C VAL A 197 13.16 2.47 -10.96
N HIS A 198 13.12 1.19 -11.37
CA HIS A 198 14.31 0.55 -11.94
C HIS A 198 14.65 1.05 -13.33
N TRP A 199 13.67 1.49 -14.11
CA TRP A 199 13.92 2.13 -15.40
C TRP A 199 14.70 3.45 -15.23
N LEU A 200 14.29 4.29 -14.27
CA LEU A 200 14.97 5.53 -13.96
C LEU A 200 16.38 5.28 -13.40
N LYS A 201 16.52 4.32 -12.48
CA LYS A 201 17.82 3.86 -11.98
C LYS A 201 18.75 3.47 -13.13
N ASN A 202 18.29 2.62 -14.03
CA ASN A 202 19.10 2.13 -15.15
C ASN A 202 19.45 3.24 -16.14
N THR A 203 18.55 4.20 -16.35
CA THR A 203 18.83 5.42 -17.12
C THR A 203 19.97 6.23 -16.50
N ILE A 204 19.94 6.41 -15.17
CA ILE A 204 20.99 7.13 -14.44
C ILE A 204 22.33 6.36 -14.48
N LEU A 205 22.30 5.03 -14.35
CA LEU A 205 23.50 4.20 -14.42
C LEU A 205 24.18 4.29 -15.80
N LYS A 206 23.43 4.48 -16.90
CA LYS A 206 24.00 4.73 -18.23
C LYS A 206 24.80 6.04 -18.32
N ILE A 207 24.47 7.03 -17.49
CA ILE A 207 25.23 8.29 -17.39
C ILE A 207 26.55 8.07 -16.63
N GLN A 208 26.58 7.09 -15.73
CA GLN A 208 27.77 6.75 -14.93
C GLN A 208 28.69 5.74 -15.63
N ASP A 209 28.36 5.32 -16.85
CA ASP A 209 29.14 4.35 -17.62
C ASP A 209 30.40 5.01 -18.22
N ASN A 210 31.51 4.90 -17.48
CA ASN A 210 32.81 5.44 -17.88
C ASN A 210 33.41 4.75 -19.12
N SER A 211 32.85 3.63 -19.59
CA SER A 211 33.36 2.95 -20.79
C SER A 211 33.00 3.68 -22.09
N LYS A 212 31.96 4.52 -22.07
CA LYS A 212 31.47 5.27 -23.24
C LYS A 212 31.13 6.73 -22.87
N PRO A 213 32.14 7.58 -22.62
CA PRO A 213 31.93 8.92 -22.04
C PRO A 213 31.09 9.86 -22.93
N ASN A 214 31.20 9.75 -24.25
CA ASN A 214 30.39 10.55 -25.17
C ASN A 214 28.90 10.15 -25.13
N ASP A 215 28.63 8.85 -25.02
CA ASP A 215 27.25 8.33 -24.91
C ASP A 215 26.66 8.73 -23.55
N ALA A 216 27.42 8.57 -22.48
CA ALA A 216 27.04 8.98 -21.12
C ALA A 216 26.64 10.46 -21.07
N LYS A 217 27.47 11.36 -21.61
CA LYS A 217 27.16 12.80 -21.69
C LYS A 217 25.92 13.08 -22.54
N ALA A 218 25.77 12.37 -23.66
CA ALA A 218 24.61 12.55 -24.52
C ALA A 218 23.30 12.06 -23.86
N VAL A 219 23.35 11.03 -23.02
CA VAL A 219 22.22 10.57 -22.19
C VAL A 219 21.92 11.60 -21.10
N GLU A 220 22.93 12.14 -20.44
CA GLU A 220 22.77 13.16 -19.40
C GLU A 220 22.07 14.43 -19.93
N GLU A 221 22.56 14.97 -21.05
CA GLU A 221 21.94 16.13 -21.71
C GLU A 221 20.49 15.84 -22.12
N GLN A 222 20.19 14.61 -22.53
CA GLN A 222 18.84 14.21 -22.91
C GLN A 222 17.92 14.01 -21.68
N LEU A 223 18.45 13.52 -20.57
CA LEU A 223 17.73 13.39 -19.31
C LEU A 223 17.34 14.77 -18.77
N TRP A 224 18.24 15.76 -18.84
CA TRP A 224 17.90 17.14 -18.48
C TRP A 224 16.79 17.72 -19.37
N LYS A 225 16.86 17.53 -20.69
CA LYS A 225 15.80 17.97 -21.61
C LYS A 225 14.44 17.32 -21.30
N PHE A 226 14.45 16.03 -20.97
CA PHE A 226 13.23 15.34 -20.54
C PHE A 226 12.72 15.86 -19.20
N HIS A 227 13.59 16.00 -18.21
CA HIS A 227 13.27 16.55 -16.90
C HIS A 227 12.62 17.94 -17.02
N ASP A 228 13.23 18.85 -17.79
CA ASP A 228 12.73 20.22 -17.91
C ASP A 228 11.37 20.28 -18.61
N ALA A 229 11.16 19.45 -19.63
CA ALA A 229 9.85 19.31 -20.28
C ALA A 229 8.79 18.73 -19.33
N ALA A 230 9.13 17.67 -18.59
CA ALA A 230 8.24 17.05 -17.61
C ALA A 230 7.90 17.99 -16.45
N PHE A 231 8.88 18.79 -16.00
CA PHE A 231 8.66 19.80 -14.97
C PHE A 231 7.74 20.91 -15.46
N GLU A 232 7.92 21.44 -16.68
CA GLU A 232 7.01 22.48 -17.20
C GLU A 232 5.59 21.94 -17.42
N LEU A 233 5.45 20.66 -17.80
CA LEU A 233 4.16 20.00 -17.95
C LEU A 233 3.38 19.92 -16.63
N THR A 234 4.06 19.53 -15.55
CA THR A 234 3.43 19.21 -14.26
C THR A 234 3.42 20.41 -13.31
N LYS A 235 4.38 21.32 -13.44
CA LYS A 235 4.67 22.44 -12.52
C LYS A 235 4.74 22.01 -11.06
N ASP A 236 5.07 20.74 -10.84
CA ASP A 236 5.02 20.11 -9.54
C ASP A 236 6.41 19.58 -9.15
N HIS A 237 6.60 19.64 -7.86
CA HIS A 237 7.73 19.18 -7.10
C HIS A 237 7.26 18.23 -5.98
N GLY A 238 6.04 17.67 -6.09
CA GLY A 238 5.44 16.75 -5.12
C GLY A 238 6.31 15.54 -4.80
N SER A 239 7.17 15.14 -5.74
CA SER A 239 8.09 14.00 -5.65
C SER A 239 9.47 14.30 -5.04
N TRP A 240 9.80 15.53 -4.60
CA TRP A 240 11.13 15.87 -4.05
C TRP A 240 11.53 15.09 -2.79
N ASN A 241 10.55 14.58 -2.07
CA ASN A 241 10.75 13.81 -0.85
C ASN A 241 10.62 12.29 -1.06
N ASN A 242 10.61 11.82 -2.31
CA ASN A 242 10.70 10.38 -2.57
C ASN A 242 12.01 9.83 -1.98
N ASP A 243 11.88 8.73 -1.23
CA ASP A 243 12.98 8.11 -0.51
C ASP A 243 13.12 6.66 -0.98
N ILE A 244 13.45 6.53 -2.27
CA ILE A 244 13.69 5.24 -2.91
C ILE A 244 15.19 4.99 -2.96
N ARG A 245 15.64 4.01 -2.17
CA ARG A 245 17.06 3.72 -1.91
C ARG A 245 17.90 3.65 -3.19
N CYS A 246 17.50 2.85 -4.19
CA CYS A 246 18.30 2.68 -5.40
C CYS A 246 18.42 3.95 -6.24
N ILE A 247 17.39 4.80 -6.27
CA ILE A 247 17.45 6.10 -6.96
C ILE A 247 18.38 7.05 -6.20
N ARG A 248 18.23 7.12 -4.87
CA ARG A 248 19.07 7.94 -4.00
C ARG A 248 20.56 7.61 -4.12
N GLN A 249 20.88 6.33 -4.27
CA GLN A 249 22.25 5.85 -4.45
C GLN A 249 22.79 6.10 -5.86
N ALA A 250 21.93 6.03 -6.89
CA ALA A 250 22.33 6.23 -8.27
C ALA A 250 22.45 7.72 -8.64
N THR A 251 21.54 8.58 -8.20
CA THR A 251 21.46 9.95 -8.71
C THR A 251 22.49 10.90 -8.10
N PRO A 252 23.30 11.60 -8.91
CA PRO A 252 24.11 12.73 -8.44
C PRO A 252 23.26 14.00 -8.22
N HIS A 253 22.03 14.05 -8.76
CA HIS A 253 21.17 15.23 -8.76
C HIS A 253 19.78 14.93 -8.20
N ARG A 254 19.41 15.60 -7.10
CA ARG A 254 18.07 15.49 -6.47
C ARG A 254 16.90 15.92 -7.37
N LYS A 255 17.17 16.60 -8.49
CA LYS A 255 16.11 16.98 -9.44
C LYS A 255 15.59 15.79 -10.25
N TRP A 256 16.45 14.82 -10.56
CA TRP A 256 16.07 13.67 -11.39
C TRP A 256 15.13 12.69 -10.68
N GLU A 257 15.23 12.61 -9.35
CA GLU A 257 14.30 11.81 -8.54
C GLU A 257 12.92 12.47 -8.38
N ALA A 258 12.81 13.77 -8.66
CA ALA A 258 11.70 14.62 -8.26
C ALA A 258 10.68 14.88 -9.38
N LEU A 259 10.43 13.87 -10.22
CA LEU A 259 9.44 13.91 -11.30
C LEU A 259 8.19 13.12 -10.91
N GLU A 260 7.03 13.59 -11.36
CA GLU A 260 5.77 12.86 -11.22
C GLU A 260 5.79 11.55 -12.03
N GLY A 261 5.25 10.48 -11.44
CA GLY A 261 5.37 9.13 -12.01
C GLY A 261 4.75 8.96 -13.41
N ASP A 262 3.68 9.69 -13.71
CA ASP A 262 2.95 9.54 -14.98
C ASP A 262 3.77 10.00 -16.20
N VAL A 263 4.77 10.88 -16.01
CA VAL A 263 5.57 11.42 -17.12
C VAL A 263 6.53 10.39 -17.73
N PHE A 264 6.73 9.25 -17.07
CA PHE A 264 7.58 8.16 -17.57
C PHE A 264 6.85 7.23 -18.55
N PHE A 265 5.53 7.41 -18.76
CA PHE A 265 4.72 6.50 -19.55
C PHE A 265 4.08 7.19 -20.76
N GLU A 266 4.31 6.64 -21.95
CA GLU A 266 3.74 7.20 -23.18
C GLU A 266 2.21 7.26 -23.13
N SER A 267 1.57 6.20 -22.63
CA SER A 267 0.11 6.11 -22.51
C SER A 267 -0.47 7.18 -21.61
N ALA A 268 0.27 7.61 -20.59
CA ALA A 268 -0.17 8.69 -19.70
C ALA A 268 -0.01 10.06 -20.36
N LEU A 269 1.13 10.31 -21.00
CA LEU A 269 1.38 11.56 -21.76
C LEU A 269 0.42 11.75 -22.94
N GLN A 270 -0.12 10.67 -23.48
CA GLN A 270 -1.12 10.69 -24.55
C GLN A 270 -2.58 10.77 -24.03
N ASN A 271 -2.80 10.68 -22.72
CA ASN A 271 -4.14 10.62 -22.14
C ASN A 271 -4.70 12.03 -21.90
N PRO A 272 -5.75 12.47 -22.65
CA PRO A 272 -6.32 13.80 -22.49
C PRO A 272 -7.03 14.00 -21.15
N ASN A 273 -7.35 12.94 -20.41
CA ASN A 273 -7.92 13.05 -19.06
C ASN A 273 -6.86 13.39 -18.00
N LEU A 274 -5.59 13.04 -18.25
CA LEU A 274 -4.47 13.39 -17.38
C LEU A 274 -3.87 14.74 -17.79
N PHE A 275 -3.70 14.95 -19.11
CA PHE A 275 -3.15 16.18 -19.68
C PHE A 275 -4.10 16.72 -20.76
N PRO A 276 -5.08 17.58 -20.38
CA PRO A 276 -6.06 18.12 -21.31
C PRO A 276 -5.42 18.85 -22.49
N LEU A 277 -5.94 18.63 -23.70
CA LEU A 277 -5.36 19.15 -24.95
C LEU A 277 -5.31 20.69 -25.00
N ASP A 278 -6.33 21.34 -24.43
CA ASP A 278 -6.49 22.79 -24.38
C ASP A 278 -5.57 23.46 -23.35
N LYS A 279 -5.13 22.74 -22.31
CA LYS A 279 -4.29 23.27 -21.23
C LYS A 279 -2.82 22.85 -21.35
N ASN A 280 -2.58 21.57 -21.60
CA ASN A 280 -1.27 20.92 -21.46
C ASN A 280 -0.84 20.13 -22.70
N GLY A 281 -1.64 20.10 -23.77
CA GLY A 281 -1.44 19.21 -24.91
C GLY A 281 -0.09 19.36 -25.61
N GLU A 282 0.41 20.59 -25.79
CA GLU A 282 1.70 20.82 -26.41
C GLU A 282 2.88 20.44 -25.51
N GLN A 283 2.80 20.74 -24.21
CA GLN A 283 3.81 20.33 -23.22
C GLN A 283 3.86 18.80 -23.07
N ALA A 284 2.71 18.13 -23.16
CA ALA A 284 2.63 16.67 -23.09
C ALA A 284 3.28 16.02 -24.33
N LYS A 285 3.01 16.56 -25.54
CA LYS A 285 3.69 16.13 -26.78
C LYS A 285 5.19 16.37 -26.72
N GLU A 286 5.63 17.50 -26.16
CA GLU A 286 7.04 17.80 -25.97
C GLU A 286 7.71 16.80 -25.05
N THR A 287 7.10 16.55 -23.89
CA THR A 287 7.59 15.59 -22.89
C THR A 287 7.69 14.19 -23.49
N LEU A 288 6.68 13.76 -24.26
CA LEU A 288 6.67 12.47 -24.97
C LEU A 288 7.82 12.39 -25.97
N ARG A 289 8.08 13.47 -26.71
CA ARG A 289 9.20 13.52 -27.67
C ARG A 289 10.54 13.38 -26.96
N GLN A 290 10.74 14.05 -25.82
CA GLN A 290 11.98 13.93 -25.05
C GLN A 290 12.13 12.56 -24.39
N LEU A 291 11.03 11.96 -23.91
CA LEU A 291 11.02 10.59 -23.37
C LEU A 291 11.47 9.57 -24.42
N ARG A 292 10.88 9.61 -25.62
CA ARG A 292 11.26 8.71 -26.74
C ARG A 292 12.72 8.86 -27.14
N ARG A 293 13.23 10.09 -27.17
CA ARG A 293 14.65 10.36 -27.44
C ARG A 293 15.56 9.81 -26.35
N LEU A 294 15.14 9.91 -25.09
CA LEU A 294 15.86 9.36 -23.95
C LEU A 294 15.90 7.82 -24.00
N GLN A 295 14.77 7.17 -24.30
CA GLN A 295 14.70 5.72 -24.51
C GLN A 295 15.60 5.27 -25.67
N ALA A 296 15.56 5.97 -26.80
CA ALA A 296 16.42 5.68 -27.95
C ALA A 296 17.92 5.81 -27.63
N LYS A 297 18.32 6.82 -26.85
CA LYS A 297 19.72 7.01 -26.45
C LYS A 297 20.21 5.99 -25.42
N THR A 298 19.35 5.59 -24.49
CA THR A 298 19.71 4.61 -23.45
C THR A 298 19.68 3.17 -23.97
N GLY A 299 18.92 2.91 -25.04
CA GLY A 299 18.64 1.56 -25.53
C GLY A 299 17.73 0.75 -24.60
N LEU A 300 17.15 1.38 -23.59
CA LEU A 300 16.22 0.74 -22.66
C LEU A 300 14.82 0.68 -23.28
N SER A 301 14.14 -0.45 -23.08
CA SER A 301 12.71 -0.55 -23.36
C SER A 301 11.92 0.41 -22.47
N ALA A 302 10.68 0.70 -22.86
CA ALA A 302 9.77 1.47 -22.03
C ALA A 302 9.60 0.82 -20.62
N PRO A 303 9.41 1.63 -19.56
CA PRO A 303 9.16 1.10 -18.23
C PRO A 303 7.88 0.25 -18.20
N SER A 304 7.90 -0.82 -17.40
CA SER A 304 6.70 -1.62 -17.13
C SER A 304 5.70 -0.78 -16.33
N PRO A 305 4.42 -0.66 -16.74
CA PRO A 305 3.43 0.14 -16.02
C PRO A 305 2.83 -0.61 -14.81
N PHE A 306 3.62 -1.46 -14.16
CA PHE A 306 3.21 -2.30 -13.05
C PHE A 306 4.01 -2.02 -11.79
N TYR A 307 3.32 -2.03 -10.67
CA TYR A 307 3.90 -2.00 -9.32
C TYR A 307 3.38 -3.18 -8.52
N ALA A 308 3.93 -3.38 -7.32
CA ALA A 308 3.49 -4.41 -6.40
C ALA A 308 2.90 -3.83 -5.11
N VAL A 309 1.82 -4.41 -4.62
CA VAL A 309 1.40 -4.32 -3.22
C VAL A 309 1.77 -5.61 -2.53
N LEU A 310 2.60 -5.51 -1.49
CA LEU A 310 2.94 -6.62 -0.60
C LEU A 310 2.13 -6.47 0.69
N MET A 311 1.39 -7.51 1.03
CA MET A 311 0.69 -7.65 2.30
C MET A 311 1.14 -8.94 2.98
N MET A 312 1.48 -8.89 4.26
CA MET A 312 1.87 -10.05 5.06
C MET A 312 1.21 -9.98 6.44
N ASP A 313 0.91 -11.13 7.03
CA ASP A 313 0.24 -11.27 8.33
C ASP A 313 0.67 -12.57 9.01
N GLY A 314 0.87 -12.51 10.33
CA GLY A 314 1.38 -13.60 11.14
C GLY A 314 0.34 -14.68 11.39
N ASP A 315 0.73 -15.91 11.11
CA ASP A 315 -0.16 -17.05 11.18
C ASP A 315 -0.38 -17.52 12.62
N SER A 316 -1.65 -17.73 12.99
CA SER A 316 -2.04 -18.34 14.27
C SER A 316 -1.63 -17.56 15.52
N LEU A 317 -1.19 -16.31 15.42
CA LEU A 317 -0.79 -15.50 16.58
C LEU A 317 -1.91 -15.33 17.60
N GLY A 318 -3.17 -15.18 17.16
CA GLY A 318 -4.32 -15.12 18.07
C GLY A 318 -4.43 -16.37 18.96
N LYS A 319 -4.15 -17.56 18.39
CA LYS A 319 -4.12 -18.83 19.12
C LYS A 319 -2.90 -18.89 20.05
N GLN A 320 -1.72 -18.51 19.57
CA GLN A 320 -0.50 -18.53 20.39
C GLN A 320 -0.57 -17.54 21.57
N MET A 321 -1.18 -16.38 21.36
CA MET A 321 -1.40 -15.33 22.38
C MET A 321 -2.45 -15.70 23.43
N SER A 322 -3.23 -16.77 23.23
CA SER A 322 -4.12 -17.30 24.28
C SER A 322 -3.34 -17.98 25.41
N ASP A 323 -2.13 -18.44 25.14
CA ASP A 323 -1.22 -18.97 26.17
C ASP A 323 -0.41 -17.82 26.78
N ARG A 324 -0.65 -17.57 28.07
CA ARG A 324 0.01 -16.51 28.83
C ARG A 324 1.52 -16.67 28.91
N ASN A 325 2.04 -17.90 28.91
CA ASN A 325 3.49 -18.14 28.98
C ASN A 325 4.21 -17.70 27.71
N LYS A 326 3.48 -17.60 26.59
CA LYS A 326 4.02 -17.20 25.29
C LYS A 326 3.91 -15.69 25.02
N GLN A 327 2.99 -15.00 25.69
CA GLN A 327 2.66 -13.60 25.39
C GLN A 327 3.85 -12.64 25.45
N GLU A 328 4.71 -12.76 26.47
CA GLU A 328 5.87 -11.87 26.61
C GLU A 328 6.90 -12.10 25.50
N ALA A 329 7.20 -13.36 25.20
CA ALA A 329 8.09 -13.74 24.11
C ALA A 329 7.55 -13.27 22.76
N ILE A 330 6.27 -13.51 22.48
CA ILE A 330 5.59 -13.04 21.26
C ILE A 330 5.65 -11.51 21.15
N ALA A 331 5.32 -10.78 22.21
CA ALA A 331 5.35 -9.31 22.18
C ALA A 331 6.75 -8.76 21.89
N LYS A 332 7.79 -9.35 22.50
CA LYS A 332 9.20 -8.98 22.23
C LYS A 332 9.60 -9.30 20.79
N GLY A 333 9.26 -10.50 20.31
CA GLY A 333 9.52 -10.94 18.94
C GLY A 333 8.84 -10.03 17.91
N LEU A 334 7.56 -9.67 18.10
CA LEU A 334 6.84 -8.77 17.21
C LEU A 334 7.40 -7.33 17.24
N GLN A 335 7.85 -6.86 18.40
CA GLN A 335 8.53 -5.56 18.51
C GLN A 335 9.86 -5.57 17.72
N GLU A 336 10.64 -6.64 17.85
CA GLU A 336 11.86 -6.81 17.08
C GLU A 336 11.58 -6.91 15.58
N PHE A 337 10.57 -7.69 15.19
CA PHE A 337 10.14 -7.85 13.79
C PHE A 337 9.76 -6.51 13.17
N THR A 338 8.86 -5.77 13.83
CA THR A 338 8.44 -4.43 13.40
C THR A 338 9.64 -3.50 13.19
N ARG A 339 10.63 -3.53 14.09
CA ARG A 339 11.87 -2.74 13.97
C ARG A 339 12.73 -3.16 12.77
N THR A 340 12.79 -4.45 12.46
CA THR A 340 13.62 -4.98 11.35
C THR A 340 12.99 -4.73 9.97
N VAL A 341 11.66 -4.70 9.89
CA VAL A 341 10.94 -4.38 8.65
C VAL A 341 10.91 -2.87 8.39
N SER A 342 10.87 -2.06 9.45
CA SER A 342 10.64 -0.61 9.39
C SER A 342 11.92 0.25 9.42
N GLY A 343 11.76 1.52 9.05
CA GLY A 343 12.82 2.54 9.09
C GLY A 343 13.80 2.51 7.90
N ASP A 344 14.73 3.46 7.89
CA ASP A 344 15.66 3.72 6.78
C ASP A 344 16.69 2.59 6.55
N LYS A 345 16.79 1.64 7.49
CA LYS A 345 17.61 0.43 7.37
C LYS A 345 16.78 -0.86 7.37
N GLY A 346 15.45 -0.74 7.37
CA GLY A 346 14.56 -1.88 7.38
C GLY A 346 14.54 -2.61 6.05
N ILE A 347 14.06 -3.86 6.07
CA ILE A 347 14.01 -4.75 4.89
C ILE A 347 13.28 -4.08 3.72
N VAL A 348 12.14 -3.43 3.98
CA VAL A 348 11.32 -2.84 2.92
C VAL A 348 12.05 -1.68 2.23
N HIS A 349 12.71 -0.80 2.98
CA HIS A 349 13.51 0.28 2.39
C HIS A 349 14.75 -0.25 1.66
N SER A 350 15.38 -1.30 2.20
CA SER A 350 16.51 -1.98 1.55
C SER A 350 16.13 -2.56 0.18
N ASN A 351 14.88 -3.00 0.05
CA ASN A 351 14.26 -3.50 -1.17
C ASN A 351 13.50 -2.39 -1.95
N ASN A 352 13.90 -1.12 -1.83
CA ASN A 352 13.35 0.01 -2.59
C ASN A 352 11.84 0.25 -2.41
N GLY A 353 11.24 -0.36 -1.39
CA GLY A 353 9.81 -0.32 -1.12
C GLY A 353 9.41 0.88 -0.26
N PHE A 354 8.17 1.29 -0.43
CA PHE A 354 7.49 2.24 0.43
C PHE A 354 6.64 1.50 1.47
N LEU A 355 7.09 1.51 2.72
CA LEU A 355 6.36 0.91 3.84
C LEU A 355 5.17 1.80 4.26
N VAL A 356 3.95 1.30 4.07
CA VAL A 356 2.70 1.96 4.47
C VAL A 356 2.43 1.70 5.96
N TYR A 357 2.50 0.43 6.35
CA TYR A 357 2.18 -0.03 7.71
C TYR A 357 3.05 -1.24 8.08
N ALA A 358 3.56 -1.25 9.31
CA ALA A 358 4.15 -2.43 9.94
C ALA A 358 3.86 -2.34 11.44
N GLY A 359 3.01 -3.21 11.95
CA GLY A 359 2.59 -3.16 13.35
C GLY A 359 2.23 -4.53 13.88
N GLY A 360 2.99 -5.00 14.88
CA GLY A 360 2.86 -6.38 15.33
C GLY A 360 3.49 -7.31 14.31
N ASP A 361 2.65 -8.07 13.62
CA ASP A 361 2.98 -9.07 12.60
C ASP A 361 2.55 -8.68 11.18
N ASP A 362 1.68 -7.69 11.07
CA ASP A 362 1.16 -7.18 9.80
C ASP A 362 2.18 -6.29 9.09
N VAL A 363 2.34 -6.50 7.78
CA VAL A 363 3.14 -5.65 6.90
C VAL A 363 2.33 -5.27 5.67
N LEU A 364 2.32 -3.97 5.33
CA LEU A 364 1.78 -3.45 4.08
C LEU A 364 2.78 -2.51 3.43
N ALA A 365 3.25 -2.87 2.24
CA ALA A 365 4.22 -2.11 1.48
C ALA A 365 3.83 -2.01 0.00
N VAL A 366 4.28 -0.93 -0.64
CA VAL A 366 4.22 -0.75 -2.09
C VAL A 366 5.64 -0.83 -2.62
N LEU A 367 5.90 -1.68 -3.62
CA LEU A 367 7.25 -1.93 -4.14
C LEU A 367 7.29 -1.81 -5.67
N PRO A 368 8.48 -1.57 -6.26
CA PRO A 368 8.72 -1.84 -7.66
C PRO A 368 8.52 -3.34 -7.95
N LEU A 369 8.25 -3.67 -9.21
CA LEU A 369 7.96 -5.04 -9.65
C LEU A 369 9.07 -6.02 -9.23
N GLU A 370 10.32 -5.61 -9.44
CA GLU A 370 11.52 -6.42 -9.31
C GLU A 370 11.88 -6.74 -7.85
N ASP A 371 11.48 -5.88 -6.90
CA ASP A 371 11.87 -6.02 -5.50
C ASP A 371 10.82 -6.75 -4.64
N ALA A 372 9.59 -6.93 -5.13
CA ALA A 372 8.47 -7.42 -4.33
C ALA A 372 8.67 -8.85 -3.79
N LEU A 373 9.06 -9.77 -4.67
CA LEU A 373 9.29 -11.18 -4.32
C LEU A 373 10.52 -11.35 -3.40
N PRO A 374 11.70 -10.75 -3.70
CA PRO A 374 12.84 -10.76 -2.77
C PRO A 374 12.49 -10.18 -1.40
N CYS A 375 11.77 -9.05 -1.36
CA CYS A 375 11.36 -8.42 -0.11
C CYS A 375 10.49 -9.33 0.75
N ALA A 376 9.49 -9.99 0.15
CA ALA A 376 8.61 -10.91 0.87
C ALA A 376 9.36 -12.10 1.45
N LEU A 377 10.31 -12.67 0.70
CA LEU A 377 11.17 -13.75 1.18
C LEU A 377 12.04 -13.29 2.37
N GLU A 378 12.71 -12.14 2.24
CA GLU A 378 13.58 -11.61 3.30
C GLU A 378 12.79 -11.31 4.59
N ILE A 379 11.56 -10.81 4.48
CA ILE A 379 10.66 -10.62 5.62
C ILE A 379 10.28 -11.97 6.25
N ARG A 380 9.95 -12.99 5.44
CA ARG A 380 9.62 -14.34 5.93
C ARG A 380 10.78 -14.95 6.71
N GLU A 381 11.98 -14.94 6.13
CA GLU A 381 13.19 -15.49 6.76
C GLU A 381 13.50 -14.76 8.07
N ARG A 382 13.35 -13.42 8.08
CA ARG A 382 13.59 -12.65 9.31
C ARG A 382 12.55 -12.99 10.39
N TYR A 383 11.29 -13.17 10.02
CA TYR A 383 10.23 -13.57 10.94
C TYR A 383 10.53 -14.95 11.56
N GLU A 384 10.92 -15.95 10.74
CA GLU A 384 11.31 -17.27 11.25
C GLU A 384 12.49 -17.20 12.21
N ALA A 385 13.54 -16.45 11.84
CA ALA A 385 14.73 -16.32 12.67
C ALA A 385 14.45 -15.70 14.04
N ILE A 386 13.51 -14.75 14.11
CA ILE A 386 13.11 -14.10 15.37
C ILE A 386 12.43 -15.08 16.32
N PHE A 387 11.56 -15.96 15.80
CA PHE A 387 10.80 -16.90 16.61
C PHE A 387 11.44 -18.28 16.76
N ALA A 388 12.61 -18.53 16.15
CA ALA A 388 13.27 -19.84 16.18
C ALA A 388 13.57 -20.31 17.62
N GLU A 389 14.17 -19.46 18.45
CA GLU A 389 14.47 -19.84 19.84
C GLU A 389 13.21 -20.04 20.69
N ASP A 390 12.20 -19.19 20.50
CA ASP A 390 10.95 -19.26 21.25
C ASP A 390 10.09 -20.46 20.85
N LYS A 391 10.21 -20.92 19.60
CA LYS A 391 9.63 -22.18 19.13
C LYS A 391 10.19 -23.36 19.94
N ASP A 392 11.51 -23.45 20.08
CA ASP A 392 12.15 -24.57 20.77
C ASP A 392 11.96 -24.52 22.30
N LYS A 393 12.04 -23.33 22.91
CA LYS A 393 11.98 -23.15 24.36
C LYS A 393 10.55 -23.11 24.91
N LEU A 394 9.65 -22.45 24.19
CA LEU A 394 8.30 -22.10 24.67
C LEU A 394 7.18 -22.67 23.79
N GLY A 395 7.52 -23.39 22.71
CA GLY A 395 6.54 -23.94 21.78
C GLY A 395 5.79 -22.85 21.00
N VAL A 396 6.40 -21.69 20.76
CA VAL A 396 5.81 -20.61 19.95
C VAL A 396 5.83 -21.00 18.47
N GLU A 397 4.82 -21.74 18.04
CA GLU A 397 4.65 -22.14 16.64
C GLU A 397 3.90 -21.04 15.88
N THR A 398 4.66 -20.14 15.24
CA THR A 398 4.14 -19.09 14.37
C THR A 398 4.84 -19.09 13.01
N SER A 399 4.14 -18.63 11.99
CA SER A 399 4.67 -18.41 10.63
C SER A 399 4.13 -17.08 10.09
N ILE A 400 4.43 -16.73 8.85
CA ILE A 400 3.87 -15.54 8.20
C ILE A 400 3.47 -15.88 6.76
N SER A 401 2.24 -15.53 6.40
CA SER A 401 1.72 -15.68 5.05
C SER A 401 1.84 -14.36 4.29
N ALA A 402 2.00 -14.43 2.97
CA ALA A 402 2.16 -13.25 2.12
C ALA A 402 1.25 -13.26 0.89
N ALA A 403 0.80 -12.07 0.52
CA ALA A 403 0.09 -11.77 -0.71
C ALA A 403 0.85 -10.67 -1.47
N ILE A 404 1.13 -10.92 -2.75
CA ILE A 404 1.70 -9.94 -3.68
C ILE A 404 0.73 -9.70 -4.82
N GLU A 405 0.22 -8.48 -4.91
CA GLU A 405 -0.60 -8.02 -6.01
C GLU A 405 0.25 -7.18 -6.98
N PHE A 406 0.50 -7.70 -8.17
CA PHE A 406 1.07 -6.93 -9.26
C PHE A 406 -0.05 -6.25 -10.04
N ALA A 407 -0.13 -4.92 -9.95
CA ALA A 407 -1.22 -4.15 -10.53
C ALA A 407 -0.71 -3.12 -11.53
N HIS A 408 -1.47 -2.94 -12.61
CA HIS A 408 -1.24 -1.82 -13.53
C HIS A 408 -1.46 -0.49 -12.80
N MET A 409 -0.59 0.50 -13.02
CA MET A 409 -0.58 1.79 -12.29
C MET A 409 -1.91 2.57 -12.35
N ASN A 410 -2.72 2.36 -13.39
CA ASN A 410 -4.04 3.00 -13.55
C ASN A 410 -5.18 2.30 -12.78
N MET A 411 -4.91 1.17 -12.11
CA MET A 411 -5.94 0.51 -11.33
C MET A 411 -6.23 1.25 -10.03
N PRO A 412 -7.51 1.40 -9.62
CA PRO A 412 -7.85 2.01 -8.35
C PRO A 412 -7.17 1.29 -7.19
N LEU A 413 -6.33 1.99 -6.43
CA LEU A 413 -5.57 1.41 -5.32
C LEU A 413 -6.48 0.78 -4.26
N THR A 414 -7.68 1.32 -4.03
CA THR A 414 -8.68 0.73 -3.12
C THR A 414 -9.09 -0.68 -3.53
N LYS A 415 -9.23 -0.92 -4.85
CA LYS A 415 -9.54 -2.25 -5.38
C LYS A 415 -8.35 -3.19 -5.19
N VAL A 416 -7.13 -2.72 -5.46
CA VAL A 416 -5.91 -3.52 -5.28
C VAL A 416 -5.71 -3.91 -3.81
N LEU A 417 -5.92 -2.97 -2.87
CA LEU A 417 -5.80 -3.25 -1.44
C LEU A 417 -6.89 -4.21 -0.94
N SER A 418 -8.13 -4.04 -1.38
CA SER A 418 -9.24 -4.95 -1.03
C SER A 418 -8.97 -6.38 -1.53
N ASP A 419 -8.48 -6.49 -2.76
CA ASP A 419 -8.15 -7.77 -3.38
C ASP A 419 -6.91 -8.43 -2.73
N ALA A 420 -5.91 -7.63 -2.31
CA ALA A 420 -4.74 -8.11 -1.57
C ALA A 420 -5.13 -8.76 -0.24
N HIS A 421 -6.11 -8.21 0.49
CA HIS A 421 -6.66 -8.85 1.68
C HIS A 421 -7.29 -10.21 1.36
N SER A 422 -8.09 -10.27 0.28
CA SER A 422 -8.71 -11.53 -0.16
C SER A 422 -7.65 -12.55 -0.62
N LEU A 423 -6.59 -12.11 -1.28
CA LEU A 423 -5.46 -12.96 -1.67
C LEU A 423 -4.69 -13.50 -0.44
N LEU A 424 -4.55 -12.69 0.61
CA LEU A 424 -3.88 -13.11 1.82
C LEU A 424 -4.73 -14.10 2.63
N ASP A 425 -5.96 -13.72 2.95
CA ASP A 425 -6.82 -14.50 3.84
C ASP A 425 -7.39 -15.75 3.16
N ASP A 426 -8.03 -15.60 2.00
CA ASP A 426 -8.74 -16.73 1.36
C ASP A 426 -7.76 -17.68 0.65
N VAL A 427 -6.68 -17.15 0.08
CA VAL A 427 -5.76 -17.93 -0.75
C VAL A 427 -4.50 -18.36 0.02
N ALA A 428 -3.73 -17.42 0.56
CA ALA A 428 -2.48 -17.78 1.24
C ALA A 428 -2.75 -18.52 2.57
N LYS A 429 -3.66 -18.02 3.39
CA LYS A 429 -3.98 -18.65 4.68
C LYS A 429 -4.91 -19.84 4.52
N ASP A 430 -6.10 -19.65 3.96
CA ASP A 430 -7.13 -20.71 3.99
C ASP A 430 -6.89 -21.79 2.94
N ARG A 431 -6.67 -21.43 1.67
CA ARG A 431 -6.47 -22.42 0.59
C ARG A 431 -5.13 -23.14 0.65
N CYS A 432 -4.03 -22.43 0.92
CA CYS A 432 -2.69 -23.01 0.97
C CYS A 432 -2.29 -23.56 2.35
N GLY A 433 -3.09 -23.32 3.39
CA GLY A 433 -2.86 -23.85 4.72
C GLY A 433 -1.87 -23.04 5.56
N ARG A 434 -1.79 -21.72 5.35
CA ARG A 434 -0.85 -20.78 5.98
C ARG A 434 0.61 -21.08 5.62
N ASP A 435 1.54 -20.30 6.16
CA ASP A 435 2.96 -20.39 5.84
C ASP A 435 3.21 -20.41 4.33
N SER A 436 2.59 -19.47 3.61
CA SER A 436 2.56 -19.52 2.15
C SER A 436 2.69 -18.15 1.49
N LEU A 437 3.05 -18.19 0.21
CA LEU A 437 3.10 -17.04 -0.67
C LEU A 437 2.02 -17.17 -1.74
N ALA A 438 1.19 -16.14 -1.87
CA ALA A 438 0.23 -15.99 -2.95
C ALA A 438 0.58 -14.75 -3.80
N VAL A 439 0.54 -14.90 -5.11
CA VAL A 439 0.88 -13.87 -6.09
C VAL A 439 -0.25 -13.77 -7.11
N ARG A 440 -0.68 -12.55 -7.42
CA ARG A 440 -1.71 -12.29 -8.43
C ARG A 440 -1.28 -11.13 -9.31
N VAL A 441 -1.66 -11.17 -10.59
CA VAL A 441 -1.40 -10.08 -11.55
C VAL A 441 -2.71 -9.56 -12.11
N TRP A 442 -2.91 -8.26 -11.99
CA TRP A 442 -4.01 -7.53 -12.58
C TRP A 442 -3.57 -6.68 -13.77
N LYS A 443 -4.10 -7.03 -14.94
CA LYS A 443 -3.98 -6.22 -16.15
C LYS A 443 -5.23 -5.33 -16.28
N PRO A 444 -5.21 -4.30 -17.15
CA PRO A 444 -6.41 -3.48 -17.41
C PRO A 444 -7.65 -4.31 -17.81
N GLY A 445 -7.46 -5.47 -18.44
CA GLY A 445 -8.54 -6.41 -18.79
C GLY A 445 -9.06 -7.29 -17.65
N GLY A 446 -8.50 -7.22 -16.45
CA GLY A 446 -8.88 -8.04 -15.29
C GLY A 446 -7.75 -8.91 -14.74
N LYS A 447 -8.12 -9.89 -13.90
CA LYS A 447 -7.17 -10.83 -13.29
C LYS A 447 -6.55 -11.69 -14.38
N ALA A 448 -5.24 -11.59 -14.54
CA ALA A 448 -4.49 -12.29 -15.59
C ALA A 448 -3.94 -13.64 -15.12
N LEU A 449 -3.45 -13.70 -13.89
CA LEU A 449 -2.92 -14.91 -13.28
C LEU A 449 -2.98 -14.84 -11.76
N GLU A 450 -2.97 -16.02 -11.15
CA GLU A 450 -2.88 -16.24 -9.72
C GLU A 450 -2.06 -17.51 -9.49
N TRP A 451 -1.11 -17.44 -8.57
CA TRP A 451 -0.26 -18.56 -8.16
C TRP A 451 -0.12 -18.50 -6.64
N ALA A 452 -0.19 -19.65 -5.96
CA ALA A 452 0.01 -19.70 -4.53
C ALA A 452 0.59 -21.04 -4.10
N MET A 453 1.59 -21.02 -3.22
CA MET A 453 2.25 -22.22 -2.71
C MET A 453 2.79 -21.98 -1.29
N PRO A 454 2.84 -23.02 -0.42
CA PRO A 454 3.58 -22.96 0.84
C PRO A 454 5.04 -22.56 0.62
N TRP A 455 5.62 -21.75 1.52
CA TRP A 455 7.00 -21.25 1.40
C TRP A 455 8.01 -22.38 1.21
N VAL A 456 7.86 -23.46 1.98
CA VAL A 456 8.69 -24.67 1.90
C VAL A 456 8.70 -25.34 0.52
N LYS A 457 7.69 -25.09 -0.32
CA LYS A 457 7.63 -25.57 -1.73
C LYS A 457 8.00 -24.48 -2.73
N ALA A 458 7.82 -23.22 -2.36
CA ALA A 458 8.14 -22.07 -3.19
C ALA A 458 9.64 -21.74 -3.18
N CYS A 459 10.36 -22.19 -2.14
CA CYS A 459 11.78 -21.92 -1.91
C CYS A 459 12.66 -23.15 -2.15
N GLU A 460 13.87 -22.91 -2.64
CA GLU A 460 14.97 -23.88 -2.71
C GLU A 460 16.24 -23.22 -2.13
N GLU A 461 17.11 -24.00 -1.49
CA GLU A 461 18.44 -23.54 -1.10
C GLU A 461 19.37 -23.45 -2.33
N ASP A 462 20.04 -22.32 -2.50
CA ASP A 462 21.08 -22.17 -3.51
C ASP A 462 22.38 -22.88 -3.13
N ALA A 463 23.37 -22.88 -4.02
CA ALA A 463 24.66 -23.52 -3.79
C ALA A 463 25.46 -22.96 -2.59
N ASN A 464 25.07 -21.79 -2.06
CA ASN A 464 25.66 -21.17 -0.88
C ASN A 464 24.80 -21.37 0.38
N GLY A 465 23.74 -22.18 0.32
CA GLY A 465 22.81 -22.42 1.42
C GLY A 465 21.87 -21.23 1.70
N LYS A 466 21.68 -20.32 0.75
CA LYS A 466 20.74 -19.21 0.88
C LYS A 466 19.41 -19.58 0.22
N ASN A 467 18.28 -19.33 0.88
CA ASN A 467 16.99 -19.55 0.24
C ASN A 467 16.79 -18.58 -0.93
N GLN A 468 16.23 -19.10 -2.01
CA GLN A 468 15.71 -18.32 -3.12
C GLN A 468 14.35 -18.86 -3.54
N LEU A 469 13.50 -17.99 -4.07
CA LEU A 469 12.24 -18.42 -4.66
C LEU A 469 12.50 -19.12 -6.00
N GLU A 470 11.90 -20.30 -6.19
CA GLU A 470 12.07 -21.09 -7.41
C GLU A 470 11.62 -20.32 -8.64
N ILE A 471 10.57 -19.51 -8.53
CA ILE A 471 10.11 -18.66 -9.64
C ILE A 471 11.18 -17.65 -10.07
N LEU A 472 11.94 -17.08 -9.13
CA LEU A 472 13.03 -16.15 -9.45
C LEU A 472 14.23 -16.88 -10.08
N ARG A 473 14.52 -18.09 -9.62
CA ARG A 473 15.54 -18.96 -10.23
C ARG A 473 15.16 -19.32 -11.66
N LEU A 474 13.92 -19.74 -11.91
CA LEU A 474 13.40 -20.03 -13.23
C LEU A 474 13.47 -18.80 -14.14
N CYS A 475 13.10 -17.61 -13.65
CA CYS A 475 13.28 -16.37 -14.41
C CYS A 475 14.74 -16.16 -14.85
N LYS A 476 15.71 -16.30 -13.92
CA LYS A 476 17.14 -16.17 -14.26
C LYS A 476 17.61 -17.21 -15.28
N LEU A 477 17.12 -18.45 -15.16
CA LEU A 477 17.44 -19.52 -16.12
C LEU A 477 16.90 -19.20 -17.51
N LEU A 478 15.67 -18.67 -17.59
CA LEU A 478 15.03 -18.27 -18.84
C LEU A 478 15.69 -17.04 -19.47
N GLU A 479 16.13 -16.07 -18.65
CA GLU A 479 16.88 -14.88 -19.09
C GLU A 479 18.31 -15.22 -19.55
N GLY A 480 18.95 -16.22 -18.94
CA GLY A 480 20.29 -16.68 -19.26
C GLY A 480 20.39 -17.52 -20.54
N VAL A 481 19.25 -17.87 -21.16
CA VAL A 481 19.23 -18.48 -22.49
C VAL A 481 19.63 -17.41 -23.53
N ASP A 482 20.52 -17.77 -24.45
CA ASP A 482 21.03 -16.92 -25.55
C ASP A 482 19.92 -15.96 -26.07
N PRO A 483 20.19 -14.66 -26.26
CA PRO A 483 19.25 -13.70 -26.85
C PRO A 483 18.58 -14.19 -28.16
N ASN A 484 19.26 -15.04 -28.94
CA ASN A 484 18.71 -15.67 -30.14
C ASN A 484 17.77 -16.86 -29.87
N HIS A 485 17.73 -17.36 -28.65
CA HIS A 485 16.93 -18.48 -28.13
C HIS A 485 16.01 -18.06 -26.97
N GLN A 486 15.68 -16.77 -26.84
CA GLN A 486 14.65 -16.34 -25.91
C GLN A 486 13.35 -17.10 -26.16
N PHE A 487 12.78 -17.66 -25.10
CA PHE A 487 11.51 -18.38 -25.20
C PHE A 487 10.42 -17.43 -25.70
N SER A 488 9.88 -17.73 -26.88
CA SER A 488 8.80 -16.94 -27.46
C SER A 488 7.56 -16.99 -26.57
N ASN A 489 6.70 -15.96 -26.63
CA ASN A 489 5.38 -16.01 -25.98
C ASN A 489 4.56 -17.25 -26.38
N GLY A 490 4.76 -17.76 -27.61
CA GLY A 490 4.13 -18.98 -28.11
C GLY A 490 4.59 -20.24 -27.37
N PHE A 491 5.82 -20.29 -26.85
CA PHE A 491 6.30 -21.39 -26.02
C PHE A 491 5.50 -21.50 -24.72
N PHE A 492 5.38 -20.39 -23.97
CA PHE A 492 4.60 -20.37 -22.72
C PHE A 492 3.12 -20.66 -22.96
N TYR A 493 2.57 -20.15 -24.06
CA TYR A 493 1.18 -20.43 -24.43
C TYR A 493 0.96 -21.92 -24.71
N LYS A 494 1.83 -22.55 -25.51
CA LYS A 494 1.76 -23.99 -25.78
C LYS A 494 1.98 -24.84 -24.53
N ILE A 495 2.92 -24.47 -23.66
CA ILE A 495 3.12 -25.19 -22.40
C ILE A 495 1.84 -25.15 -21.57
N ARG A 496 1.18 -24.00 -21.50
CA ARG A 496 -0.08 -23.88 -20.78
C ARG A 496 -1.16 -24.81 -21.35
N GLU A 497 -1.36 -24.79 -22.67
CA GLU A 497 -2.32 -25.69 -23.34
C GLU A 497 -2.01 -27.17 -23.06
N GLN A 498 -0.75 -27.56 -23.13
CA GLN A 498 -0.35 -28.95 -22.90
C GLN A 498 -0.51 -29.36 -21.42
N LEU A 499 -0.19 -28.49 -20.48
CA LEU A 499 -0.36 -28.75 -19.04
C LEU A 499 -1.84 -28.77 -18.64
N GLU A 500 -2.69 -27.97 -19.29
CA GLU A 500 -4.15 -28.01 -19.07
C GLU A 500 -4.76 -29.35 -19.50
N LEU A 501 -4.20 -30.03 -20.51
CA LEU A 501 -4.60 -31.39 -20.88
C LEU A 501 -4.22 -32.42 -19.81
N LEU A 502 -3.10 -32.22 -19.12
CA LEU A 502 -2.61 -33.12 -18.07
C LEU A 502 -3.28 -32.86 -16.72
N ASN A 503 -3.86 -31.68 -16.51
CA ASN A 503 -4.54 -31.29 -15.29
C ASN A 503 -5.81 -30.46 -15.61
N PRO A 504 -6.88 -31.12 -16.11
CA PRO A 504 -8.08 -30.41 -16.56
C PRO A 504 -8.72 -29.65 -15.40
N VAL A 505 -8.86 -28.34 -15.57
CA VAL A 505 -9.53 -27.47 -14.58
C VAL A 505 -10.98 -27.92 -14.45
N VAL A 506 -11.36 -28.43 -13.27
CA VAL A 506 -12.77 -28.68 -12.95
C VAL A 506 -13.45 -27.32 -12.80
N LEU A 507 -14.15 -26.89 -13.85
CA LEU A 507 -14.97 -25.67 -13.79
C LEU A 507 -16.08 -25.86 -12.75
N PRO A 508 -16.33 -24.88 -11.87
CA PRO A 508 -17.49 -24.92 -11.00
C PRO A 508 -18.78 -24.93 -11.84
N ASP A 509 -19.70 -25.84 -11.50
CA ASP A 509 -21.01 -25.97 -12.13
C ASP A 509 -21.77 -24.63 -12.05
N PRO A 510 -22.21 -24.04 -13.19
CA PRO A 510 -22.97 -22.79 -13.21
C PRO A 510 -24.27 -22.83 -12.38
N CYS A 511 -24.72 -24.02 -11.97
CA CYS A 511 -25.97 -24.23 -11.24
C CYS A 511 -25.81 -24.57 -9.74
N GLY A 512 -24.60 -24.53 -9.17
CA GLY A 512 -24.43 -24.68 -7.71
C GLY A 512 -24.91 -26.02 -7.14
N ARG A 513 -24.92 -27.10 -7.93
CA ARG A 513 -25.22 -28.45 -7.44
C ARG A 513 -23.93 -29.23 -7.26
N THR A 514 -23.51 -29.42 -6.02
CA THR A 514 -22.46 -30.36 -5.66
C THR A 514 -22.89 -31.78 -6.07
N LYS A 515 -22.31 -32.33 -7.14
CA LYS A 515 -22.27 -33.77 -7.32
C LYS A 515 -21.08 -34.30 -6.53
N LYS A 516 -21.35 -35.13 -5.51
CA LYS A 516 -20.35 -36.02 -4.90
C LYS A 516 -19.68 -36.84 -6.00
N PRO A 517 -18.38 -37.16 -5.89
CA PRO A 517 -17.75 -38.10 -6.79
C PRO A 517 -18.46 -39.46 -6.63
N VAL A 518 -18.97 -39.98 -7.74
CA VAL A 518 -19.40 -41.37 -7.82
C VAL A 518 -18.14 -42.21 -7.69
N SER A 519 -18.12 -43.07 -6.67
CA SER A 519 -17.16 -44.15 -6.50
C SER A 519 -17.11 -44.98 -7.80
N GLY A 520 -16.00 -44.87 -8.52
CA GLY A 520 -15.64 -45.76 -9.61
C GLY A 520 -14.46 -46.60 -9.16
N ASP A 521 -14.74 -47.86 -8.82
CA ASP A 521 -13.74 -48.89 -8.62
C ASP A 521 -12.75 -48.91 -9.79
N SER A 522 -11.47 -48.73 -9.50
CA SER A 522 -10.40 -49.28 -10.33
C SER A 522 -9.40 -49.96 -9.41
N VAL A 523 -9.62 -51.26 -9.28
CA VAL A 523 -8.72 -52.24 -8.70
C VAL A 523 -7.40 -52.19 -9.45
N PHE A 524 -6.36 -51.61 -8.85
CA PHE A 524 -4.98 -51.96 -9.21
C PHE A 524 -4.57 -53.17 -8.36
N GLY A 525 -4.70 -54.34 -8.98
CA GLY A 525 -4.22 -55.59 -8.42
C GLY A 525 -2.70 -55.57 -8.27
N SER A 526 -2.25 -55.91 -7.07
CA SER A 526 -0.90 -56.35 -6.78
C SER A 526 -0.61 -57.64 -7.56
N GLY A 527 0.24 -57.54 -8.58
CA GLY A 527 0.87 -58.67 -9.25
C GLY A 527 2.35 -58.66 -8.94
N SER A 528 2.76 -59.45 -7.94
CA SER A 528 4.13 -59.94 -7.79
C SER A 528 4.47 -60.88 -8.93
N LEU A 529 5.63 -60.71 -9.56
CA LEU A 529 6.37 -61.78 -10.23
C LEU A 529 7.86 -61.49 -10.08
N ASP A 530 8.60 -62.57 -9.84
CA ASP A 530 10.01 -62.69 -9.49
C ASP A 530 11.02 -61.97 -10.40
#